data_AF-A0AB35U9K1-F1
#
_entry.id   AF-A0AB35U9K1-F1
#
_cell.length_a   1.000
_cell.length_b   1.000
_cell.length_c   1.000
_cell.angle_alpha   90.00
_cell.angle_beta   90.00
_cell.angle_gamma   90.00
#
_symmetry.space_group_name_H-M   'P 1'
#
loop_
_entity.id
_entity.type
_entity.pdbx_description
1 polymer ?
#
loop_
_entity_poly.entity_id
_entity_poly.type
_entity_poly.pdbx_seq_one_letter_code
_entity_poly.pdbx_strand_id
1 'polypeptide(L)'
;MMNLLGENPATELEDINQEIADLQKDILAGVKAHWDVTELAERVQQLRSRKTEIEAGQAVEERDKERIKALRESIEKSKDKVLAYDKKLVRNFIKEIKIFPDKLTITVISGAHEDITI
;
A
#
# COMPACT_ATOMS: atom_id res chain seq x y z
N MET A 1 14.53 -4.87 -5.71
CA MET A 1 14.59 -3.61 -6.48
C MET A 1 13.28 -3.47 -7.21
N MET A 2 12.61 -2.33 -7.04
CA MET A 2 11.34 -2.01 -7.68
C MET A 2 11.68 -1.34 -9.02
N ASN A 3 11.53 -2.06 -10.13
CA ASN A 3 11.73 -1.48 -11.46
C ASN A 3 10.53 -0.61 -11.78
N LEU A 4 10.76 0.71 -11.83
CA LEU A 4 9.75 1.74 -12.03
C LEU A 4 9.68 2.24 -13.47
N LEU A 5 10.32 1.58 -14.44
CA LEU A 5 10.26 1.93 -15.86
C LEU A 5 10.47 0.69 -16.72
N GLY A 6 9.44 0.31 -17.50
CA GLY A 6 9.64 -0.52 -18.69
C GLY A 6 8.84 -1.82 -18.79
N GLU A 7 7.51 -1.75 -18.61
CA GLU A 7 6.48 -2.52 -19.35
C GLU A 7 5.16 -2.32 -18.59
N ASN A 8 4.07 -1.98 -19.29
CA ASN A 8 2.77 -1.96 -18.66
C ASN A 8 2.44 -3.43 -18.34
N PRO A 9 2.18 -3.83 -17.09
CA PRO A 9 1.90 -5.23 -16.78
C PRO A 9 0.67 -5.74 -17.56
N ALA A 10 -0.23 -4.85 -18.03
CA ALA A 10 -1.28 -5.22 -18.97
C ALA A 10 -0.76 -5.63 -20.36
N THR A 11 0.25 -4.93 -20.90
CA THR A 11 0.86 -5.32 -22.19
C THR A 11 1.70 -6.59 -22.05
N GLU A 12 2.43 -6.76 -20.94
CA GLU A 12 3.18 -8.00 -20.68
C GLU A 12 2.24 -9.21 -20.54
N LEU A 13 1.09 -9.04 -19.88
CA LEU A 13 0.06 -10.10 -19.80
C LEU A 13 -0.56 -10.41 -21.15
N GLU A 14 -0.76 -9.41 -22.02
CA GLU A 14 -1.29 -9.60 -23.37
C GLU A 14 -0.30 -10.38 -24.26
N ASP A 15 0.98 -10.01 -24.20
CA ASP A 15 2.06 -10.70 -24.92
C ASP A 15 2.21 -12.16 -24.45
N ILE A 16 2.18 -12.41 -23.13
CA ILE A 16 2.21 -13.77 -22.57
C ILE A 16 1.00 -14.60 -23.03
N ASN A 17 -0.20 -14.00 -23.08
CA ASN A 17 -1.39 -14.72 -23.55
C ASN A 17 -1.27 -15.08 -25.04
N GLN A 18 -0.72 -14.19 -25.86
CA GLN A 18 -0.49 -14.44 -27.28
C GLN A 18 0.56 -15.55 -27.48
N GLU A 19 1.69 -15.50 -26.78
CA GLU A 19 2.73 -16.54 -26.85
C GLU A 19 2.19 -17.92 -26.41
N ILE A 20 1.36 -17.96 -25.36
CA ILE A 20 0.70 -19.20 -24.92
C ILE A 20 -0.24 -19.74 -26.01
N ALA A 21 -1.01 -18.89 -26.69
CA ALA A 21 -1.96 -19.30 -27.73
C ALA A 21 -1.23 -19.88 -28.95
N ASP A 22 -0.14 -19.23 -29.36
CA ASP A 22 0.68 -19.67 -30.50
C ASP A 22 1.37 -21.01 -30.19
N LEU A 23 1.99 -21.13 -29.01
CA LEU A 23 2.62 -22.40 -28.59
C LEU A 23 1.59 -23.55 -28.47
N GLN A 24 0.37 -23.28 -28.01
CA GLN A 24 -0.69 -24.30 -27.97
C GLN A 24 -1.09 -24.77 -29.37
N LYS A 25 -1.12 -23.86 -30.36
CA LYS A 25 -1.38 -24.22 -31.76
C LYS A 25 -0.27 -25.09 -32.33
N ASP A 26 0.98 -24.77 -32.02
CA ASP A 26 2.14 -25.54 -32.47
C ASP A 26 2.21 -26.92 -31.82
N ILE A 27 1.85 -27.05 -30.54
CA ILE A 27 1.68 -28.34 -29.86
C ILE A 27 0.62 -29.18 -30.58
N LEU A 28 -0.55 -28.61 -30.91
CA LEU A 28 -1.60 -29.35 -31.63
C LEU A 28 -1.15 -29.82 -33.01
N ALA A 29 -0.33 -29.02 -33.71
CA ALA A 29 0.25 -29.40 -34.99
C ALA A 29 1.32 -30.50 -34.83
N GLY A 30 2.21 -30.38 -33.85
CA GLY A 30 3.25 -31.36 -33.55
C GLY A 30 2.69 -32.72 -33.13
N VAL A 31 1.65 -32.75 -32.30
CA VAL A 31 0.96 -33.99 -31.91
C VAL A 31 0.33 -34.67 -33.13
N LYS A 32 -0.31 -33.92 -34.03
CA LYS A 32 -0.86 -34.46 -35.29
C LYS A 32 0.22 -35.01 -36.22
N ALA A 33 1.43 -34.44 -36.15
CA ALA A 33 2.60 -34.87 -36.92
C ALA A 33 3.43 -35.96 -36.20
N HIS A 34 3.01 -36.45 -35.03
CA HIS A 34 3.74 -37.39 -34.17
C HIS A 34 5.15 -36.91 -33.76
N TRP A 35 5.33 -35.60 -33.59
CA TRP A 35 6.57 -35.00 -33.11
C TRP A 35 6.60 -34.92 -31.58
N ASP A 36 7.80 -34.87 -31.03
CA ASP A 36 7.99 -34.55 -29.62
C ASP A 36 7.68 -33.07 -29.38
N VAL A 37 6.75 -32.81 -28.46
CA VAL A 37 6.26 -31.48 -28.10
C VAL A 37 6.53 -31.16 -26.63
N THR A 38 7.36 -31.96 -25.96
CA THR A 38 7.63 -31.85 -24.51
C THR A 38 8.19 -30.48 -24.15
N GLU A 39 9.17 -29.98 -24.91
CA GLU A 39 9.75 -28.65 -24.67
C GLU A 39 8.73 -27.51 -24.85
N LEU A 40 7.83 -27.63 -25.83
CA LEU A 40 6.75 -26.65 -26.04
C LEU A 40 5.76 -26.66 -24.87
N ALA A 41 5.44 -27.84 -24.34
CA ALA A 41 4.56 -27.99 -23.19
C ALA A 41 5.19 -27.42 -21.90
N GLU A 42 6.49 -27.65 -21.70
CA GLU A 42 7.25 -27.05 -20.59
C GLU A 42 7.27 -25.52 -20.69
N ARG A 43 7.47 -24.98 -21.90
CA ARG A 43 7.45 -23.54 -22.14
C ARG A 43 6.08 -22.92 -21.83
N VAL A 44 4.99 -23.58 -22.24
CA VAL A 44 3.62 -23.14 -21.88
C VAL A 44 3.44 -23.12 -20.36
N GLN A 45 3.96 -24.11 -19.65
CA GLN A 45 3.85 -24.16 -18.19
C GLN A 45 4.64 -23.02 -17.52
N GLN A 46 5.85 -22.72 -18.00
CA GLN A 46 6.64 -21.59 -17.50
C GLN A 46 5.93 -20.24 -17.71
N LEU A 47 5.35 -20.03 -18.89
CA LEU A 47 4.60 -18.81 -19.21
C LEU A 47 3.35 -18.65 -18.32
N ARG A 48 2.65 -19.74 -18.04
CA ARG A 48 1.52 -19.74 -17.09
C ARG A 48 1.95 -19.36 -15.68
N SER A 49 3.07 -19.89 -15.20
CA SER A 49 3.63 -19.51 -13.90
C SER A 49 3.98 -18.03 -13.83
N ARG A 50 4.67 -17.49 -14.85
CA ARG A 50 5.00 -16.06 -14.91
C ARG A 50 3.76 -15.16 -14.94
N LYS A 51 2.72 -15.56 -15.69
CA LYS A 51 1.43 -14.86 -15.70
C LYS A 51 0.84 -14.73 -14.28
N THR A 52 0.80 -15.82 -13.54
CA THR A 52 0.26 -15.83 -12.17
C THR A 52 1.07 -14.95 -11.22
N GLU A 53 2.40 -14.89 -11.37
CA GLU A 53 3.25 -14.01 -10.58
C GLU A 53 2.95 -12.53 -10.85
N ILE A 54 2.78 -12.14 -12.11
CA ILE A 54 2.43 -10.77 -12.50
C ILE A 54 1.06 -10.38 -11.95
N GLU A 55 0.05 -11.24 -12.14
CA GLU A 55 -1.32 -11.00 -11.63
C GLU A 55 -1.34 -10.87 -10.10
N ALA A 56 -0.58 -11.71 -9.38
CA ALA A 56 -0.45 -11.62 -7.93
C ALA A 56 0.25 -10.31 -7.50
N GLY A 57 1.28 -9.88 -8.23
CA GLY A 57 1.96 -8.61 -8.02
C GLY A 57 1.03 -7.40 -8.19
N GLN A 58 0.22 -7.39 -9.27
CA GLN A 58 -0.77 -6.33 -9.52
C GLN A 58 -1.83 -6.26 -8.42
N ALA A 59 -2.34 -7.41 -7.96
CA ALA A 59 -3.32 -7.45 -6.88
C ALA A 59 -2.78 -6.88 -5.56
N VAL A 60 -1.51 -7.15 -5.23
CA VAL A 60 -0.85 -6.58 -4.05
C VAL A 60 -0.67 -5.07 -4.20
N GLU A 61 -0.20 -4.60 -5.36
CA GLU A 61 0.01 -3.19 -5.62
C GLU A 61 -1.31 -2.39 -5.54
N GLU A 62 -2.38 -2.91 -6.13
CA GLU A 62 -3.69 -2.27 -6.10
C GLU A 62 -4.25 -2.20 -4.68
N ARG A 63 -4.15 -3.30 -3.92
CA ARG A 63 -4.56 -3.34 -2.51
C ARG A 63 -3.81 -2.31 -1.66
N ASP A 64 -2.51 -2.18 -1.89
CA ASP A 64 -1.68 -1.23 -1.15
C ASP A 64 -2.01 0.23 -1.54
N LYS A 65 -2.30 0.51 -2.82
CA LYS A 65 -2.82 1.81 -3.28
C LYS A 65 -4.15 2.17 -2.61
N GLU A 66 -5.10 1.24 -2.56
CA GLU A 66 -6.39 1.43 -1.87
C GLU A 66 -6.18 1.76 -0.39
N ARG A 67 -5.29 1.02 0.29
CA ARG A 67 -4.98 1.24 1.71
C ARG A 67 -4.34 2.61 1.96
N ILE A 68 -3.43 3.06 1.09
CA ILE A 68 -2.84 4.40 1.16
C ILE A 68 -3.92 5.47 0.96
N LYS A 69 -4.82 5.28 -0.01
CA LYS A 69 -5.92 6.20 -0.26
C LYS A 69 -6.84 6.32 0.96
N ALA A 70 -7.24 5.20 1.56
CA ALA A 70 -8.06 5.17 2.75
C ALA A 70 -7.40 5.88 3.95
N LEU A 71 -6.09 5.70 4.14
CA LEU A 71 -5.34 6.39 5.19
C LEU A 71 -5.29 7.91 4.97
N ARG A 72 -5.05 8.35 3.72
CA ARG A 72 -5.07 9.78 3.36
C ARG A 72 -6.44 10.41 3.65
N GLU A 73 -7.51 9.76 3.23
CA GLU A 73 -8.88 10.23 3.50
C GLU A 73 -9.19 10.30 5.00
N SER A 74 -8.70 9.35 5.80
CA SER A 74 -8.88 9.34 7.25
C SER A 74 -8.15 10.52 7.93
N ILE A 75 -6.90 10.79 7.51
CA ILE A 75 -6.13 11.93 8.00
C ILE A 75 -6.81 13.25 7.60
N GLU A 76 -7.26 13.38 6.36
CA GLU A 76 -7.92 14.61 5.89
C GLU A 76 -9.24 14.86 6.65
N LYS A 77 -10.05 13.82 6.87
CA LYS A 77 -11.26 13.91 7.70
C LYS A 77 -11.01 14.30 9.16
N SER A 78 -9.78 14.13 9.65
CA SER A 78 -9.41 14.47 11.03
C SER A 78 -8.63 15.77 11.17
N LYS A 79 -8.05 16.32 10.09
CA LYS A 79 -7.35 17.62 10.09
C LYS A 79 -8.23 18.79 10.53
N ASP A 80 -9.49 18.81 10.08
CA ASP A 80 -10.42 19.89 10.40
C ASP A 80 -11.19 19.67 11.71
N LYS A 81 -10.95 18.54 12.39
CA LYS A 81 -11.34 18.43 13.80
C LYS A 81 -10.35 19.27 14.59
N VAL A 82 -10.61 20.58 14.64
CA VAL A 82 -10.23 21.41 15.77
C VAL A 82 -10.57 20.58 16.99
N LEU A 83 -9.55 20.17 17.75
CA LEU A 83 -9.76 19.57 19.06
C LEU A 83 -10.47 20.65 19.87
N ALA A 84 -11.82 20.63 19.82
CA ALA A 84 -12.63 21.53 20.61
C ALA A 84 -12.15 21.38 22.06
N TYR A 85 -12.01 22.51 22.76
CA TYR A 85 -11.47 22.51 24.11
C TYR A 85 -12.25 21.51 24.99
N ASP A 86 -11.61 20.38 25.27
CA ASP A 86 -12.17 19.33 26.12
C ASP A 86 -11.65 19.55 27.55
N LYS A 87 -12.53 20.10 28.39
CA LYS A 87 -12.23 20.40 29.79
C LYS A 87 -11.83 19.16 30.60
N LYS A 88 -12.38 17.97 30.29
CA LYS A 88 -12.02 16.72 30.97
C LYS A 88 -10.63 16.28 30.54
N LEU A 89 -10.32 16.37 29.24
CA LEU A 89 -9.01 16.04 28.70
C LEU A 89 -7.93 16.95 29.31
N VAL A 90 -8.13 18.26 29.28
CA VAL A 90 -7.19 19.24 29.83
C VAL A 90 -6.93 18.99 31.32
N ARG A 91 -7.97 18.70 32.11
CA ARG A 91 -7.82 18.36 33.54
C ARG A 91 -6.99 17.09 33.75
N ASN A 92 -7.07 16.11 32.84
CA ASN A 92 -6.28 14.89 32.93
C ASN A 92 -4.81 15.10 32.55
N PHE A 93 -4.47 16.16 31.81
CA PHE A 93 -3.09 16.46 31.42
C PHE A 93 -2.36 17.41 32.36
N ILE A 94 -3.08 18.22 33.14
CA ILE A 94 -2.48 19.14 34.12
C ILE A 94 -2.02 18.35 35.34
N LYS A 95 -0.73 18.44 35.65
CA LYS A 95 -0.12 17.87 36.85
C LYS A 95 -0.28 18.79 38.06
N GLU A 96 0.06 20.07 37.90
CA GLU A 96 -0.07 21.07 38.97
C GLU A 96 -0.18 22.49 38.38
N ILE A 97 -0.74 23.41 39.18
CA ILE A 97 -0.78 24.84 38.90
C ILE A 97 -0.20 25.56 40.13
N LYS A 98 0.82 26.39 39.91
CA LYS A 98 1.46 27.22 40.95
C LYS A 98 1.12 28.69 40.71
N ILE A 99 0.69 29.38 41.76
CA ILE A 99 0.26 30.79 41.70
C ILE A 99 1.31 31.66 42.38
N PHE A 100 1.73 32.70 41.68
CA PHE A 100 2.67 33.73 42.14
C PHE A 100 1.98 35.10 42.06
N PRO A 101 2.56 36.16 42.66
CA PRO A 101 1.98 37.49 42.63
C PRO A 101 1.80 38.08 41.22
N ASP A 102 2.67 37.73 40.29
CA ASP A 102 2.77 38.31 38.94
C ASP A 102 2.53 37.27 37.82
N LYS A 103 2.40 35.99 38.16
CA LYS A 103 2.27 34.91 37.18
C LYS A 103 1.61 33.65 37.71
N LEU A 104 1.25 32.78 36.77
CA LEU A 104 0.81 31.42 36.97
C LEU A 104 1.77 30.47 36.25
N THR A 105 2.20 29.39 36.89
CA THR A 105 2.96 28.32 36.22
C THR A 105 2.08 27.08 36.12
N ILE A 106 1.87 26.58 34.91
CA ILE A 106 1.11 25.35 34.64
C ILE A 106 2.08 24.25 34.24
N THR A 107 2.07 23.12 34.96
CA THR A 107 2.87 21.94 34.61
C THR A 107 1.96 20.83 34.11
N VAL A 108 2.27 20.23 32.97
CA VAL A 108 1.56 19.04 32.45
C VAL A 108 2.27 17.74 32.83
N ILE A 109 1.56 16.61 32.72
CA ILE A 109 2.08 15.28 33.11
C ILE A 109 3.36 14.90 32.36
N SER A 110 3.54 15.35 31.11
CA SER A 110 4.77 15.12 30.34
C SER A 110 6.00 15.86 30.90
N GLY A 111 5.82 16.76 31.87
CA GLY A 111 6.88 17.58 32.46
C GLY A 111 7.10 18.93 31.77
N ALA A 112 6.43 19.20 30.65
CA ALA A 112 6.39 20.54 30.08
C ALA A 112 5.70 21.52 31.03
N HIS A 113 6.17 22.76 31.06
CA HIS A 113 5.60 23.82 31.88
C HIS A 113 5.58 25.13 31.11
N GLU A 114 4.58 25.96 31.38
CA GLU A 114 4.39 27.27 30.76
C GLU A 114 4.08 28.31 31.85
N ASP A 115 4.67 29.50 31.73
CA ASP A 115 4.42 30.64 32.61
C ASP A 115 3.46 31.64 31.93
N ILE A 116 2.38 31.98 32.62
CA ILE A 116 1.39 32.96 32.18
C ILE A 116 1.47 34.18 33.11
N THR A 117 1.91 35.32 32.59
CA THR A 117 1.91 36.59 33.33
C THR A 117 0.48 37.10 33.51
N ILE A 118 0.17 37.62 34.71
CA ILE A 118 -1.16 38.13 35.09
C ILE A 118 -1.11 39.66 35.21
#